data_AF-A0A0N1ANM3-F1
#
_entry.id   AF-A0A0N1ANM3-F1
#
_cell.length_a   1.000
_cell.length_b   1.000
_cell.length_c   1.000
_cell.angle_alpha   90.00
_cell.angle_beta   90.00
_cell.angle_gamma   90.00
#
_symmetry.space_group_name_H-M   'P 1'
#
loop_
_entity.id
_entity.type
_entity.pdbx_description
1 polymer ?
#
loop_
_entity_poly.entity_id
_entity_poly.type
_entity_poly.pdbx_seq_one_letter_code
_entity_poly.pdbx_strand_id
1 'polypeptide(L)'
;MTRTYSPKDLMKIAIEEHLRCSQYPRVGAVVSKDGKILSTGRRGEMDKLHAERIALEKVAPSDRLGATVYTTLEPCVCVYEDQTTHSCTDLIIASGVRAVVIGVLDPNASIYSQGFKKLLENNISVSFFDRRLREAVEQETFEYGEVHRVVGGGKRRIPVLGSGIEINVQFSQSDTRTIPIRWATLQAQHGCVDLSSVNGAVREAAGARTFSDITDPEVFRFPSHFARMRRGMIAVVQPQGATFCVLIKLLEIFENDILVQWEVRNRR
;
A
#
# COMPACT_ATOMS: atom_id res chain seq x y z
N MET A 1 -25.97 -7.12 -31.94
CA MET A 1 -26.50 -7.08 -30.56
C MET A 1 -25.35 -6.70 -29.63
N THR A 2 -25.49 -5.64 -28.84
CA THR A 2 -24.49 -5.24 -27.85
C THR A 2 -24.44 -6.31 -26.76
N ARG A 3 -23.26 -6.89 -26.52
CA ARG A 3 -23.06 -7.92 -25.50
C ARG A 3 -23.31 -7.32 -24.11
N THR A 4 -24.14 -7.99 -23.31
CA THR A 4 -24.36 -7.65 -21.89
C THR A 4 -23.47 -8.54 -21.04
N TYR A 5 -22.83 -7.95 -20.04
CA TYR A 5 -21.89 -8.59 -19.13
C TYR A 5 -22.49 -8.67 -17.72
N SER A 6 -22.22 -9.77 -17.02
CA SER A 6 -22.55 -9.85 -15.60
C SER A 6 -21.59 -8.97 -14.78
N PRO A 7 -21.94 -8.58 -13.54
CA PRO A 7 -21.02 -7.87 -12.66
C PRO A 7 -19.68 -8.58 -12.49
N LYS A 8 -19.68 -9.92 -12.44
CA LYS A 8 -18.48 -10.73 -12.31
C LYS A 8 -17.61 -10.70 -13.58
N ASP A 9 -18.21 -10.63 -14.76
CA ASP A 9 -17.46 -10.48 -16.01
C ASP A 9 -16.80 -9.11 -16.07
N LEU A 10 -17.49 -8.05 -15.63
CA LEU A 10 -16.94 -6.69 -15.56
C LEU A 10 -15.76 -6.60 -14.59
N MET A 11 -15.83 -7.27 -13.44
CA MET A 11 -14.67 -7.40 -12.52
C MET A 11 -13.48 -8.08 -13.21
N LYS A 12 -13.71 -9.17 -13.95
CA LYS A 12 -12.63 -9.87 -14.67
C LYS A 12 -12.02 -9.00 -15.78
N ILE A 13 -12.83 -8.24 -16.51
CA ILE A 13 -12.34 -7.33 -17.55
C ILE A 13 -11.48 -6.22 -16.93
N ALA A 14 -11.85 -5.70 -15.76
CA ALA A 14 -11.01 -4.75 -15.03
C ALA A 14 -9.64 -5.38 -14.67
N ILE A 15 -9.62 -6.67 -14.30
CA ILE A 15 -8.38 -7.42 -14.05
C ILE A 15 -7.57 -7.64 -15.32
N GLU A 16 -8.21 -7.94 -16.44
CA GLU A 16 -7.53 -8.07 -17.75
C GLU A 16 -6.83 -6.76 -18.14
N GLU A 17 -7.48 -5.61 -17.93
CA GLU A 17 -6.87 -4.30 -18.18
C GLU A 17 -5.71 -4.00 -17.23
N HIS A 18 -5.90 -4.30 -15.95
CA HIS A 18 -4.84 -4.26 -14.94
C HIS A 18 -3.62 -5.07 -15.37
N LEU A 19 -3.79 -6.31 -15.84
CA LEU A 19 -2.66 -7.21 -16.19
C LEU A 19 -1.88 -6.74 -17.42
N ARG A 20 -2.47 -5.85 -18.22
CA ARG A 20 -1.79 -5.23 -19.37
C ARG A 20 -1.01 -3.96 -19.01
N CYS A 21 -1.00 -3.55 -17.74
CA CYS A 21 -0.23 -2.40 -17.27
C CYS A 21 1.28 -2.69 -17.33
N SER A 22 2.05 -1.73 -17.82
CA SER A 22 3.52 -1.79 -17.84
C SER A 22 4.17 -1.17 -16.59
N GLN A 23 3.38 -0.63 -15.66
CA GLN A 23 3.85 0.10 -14.48
C GLN A 23 3.09 -0.31 -13.22
N TYR A 24 3.75 -0.26 -12.06
CA TYR A 24 3.17 -0.54 -10.74
C TYR A 24 2.86 0.74 -9.93
N PRO A 25 1.75 0.80 -9.17
CA PRO A 25 0.72 -0.23 -9.08
C PRO A 25 -0.03 -0.42 -10.41
N ARG A 26 -0.37 -1.66 -10.73
CA ARG A 26 -1.21 -2.03 -11.86
C ARG A 26 -2.65 -1.75 -11.51
N VAL A 27 -3.31 -0.93 -12.30
CA VAL A 27 -4.71 -0.54 -12.06
C VAL A 27 -5.46 -0.65 -13.36
N GLY A 28 -6.58 -1.37 -13.33
CA GLY A 28 -7.53 -1.46 -14.42
C GLY A 28 -8.89 -0.95 -13.96
N ALA A 29 -9.59 -0.29 -14.87
CA ALA A 29 -10.91 0.28 -14.64
C ALA A 29 -11.86 0.03 -15.81
N VAL A 30 -13.13 -0.14 -15.50
CA VAL A 30 -14.22 -0.31 -16.47
C VAL A 30 -15.38 0.58 -16.07
N VAL A 31 -15.88 1.39 -16.99
CA VAL A 31 -17.15 2.10 -16.83
C VAL A 31 -18.22 1.32 -17.55
N SER A 32 -19.31 0.99 -16.85
CA SER A 32 -20.43 0.23 -17.43
C SER A 32 -21.78 0.81 -17.04
N LYS A 33 -22.79 0.56 -17.87
CA LYS A 33 -24.17 0.96 -17.61
C LYS A 33 -25.09 -0.12 -18.16
N ASP A 34 -26.02 -0.60 -17.33
CA ASP A 34 -26.96 -1.66 -17.68
C ASP A 34 -26.29 -2.93 -18.26
N GLY A 35 -25.14 -3.30 -17.66
CA GLY A 35 -24.33 -4.44 -18.08
C GLY A 35 -23.57 -4.24 -19.40
N LYS A 36 -23.60 -3.05 -20.01
CA LYS A 36 -22.82 -2.71 -21.20
C LYS A 36 -21.57 -1.94 -20.79
N ILE A 37 -20.44 -2.29 -21.40
CA ILE A 37 -19.19 -1.55 -21.22
C ILE A 37 -19.28 -0.26 -22.04
N LEU A 38 -19.09 0.87 -21.38
CA LEU A 38 -18.96 2.17 -22.04
C LEU A 38 -17.50 2.44 -22.40
N SER A 39 -16.58 2.09 -21.50
CA SER A 39 -15.14 2.24 -21.71
C SER A 39 -14.34 1.36 -20.74
N THR A 40 -13.07 1.20 -21.06
CA THR A 40 -12.05 0.67 -20.17
C THR A 40 -10.90 1.65 -20.03
N GLY A 41 -10.09 1.49 -18.98
CA GLY A 41 -8.86 2.25 -18.78
C GLY A 41 -7.87 1.43 -17.97
N ARG A 42 -6.58 1.69 -18.18
CA ARG A 42 -5.51 1.07 -17.39
C ARG A 42 -4.39 2.07 -17.13
N ARG A 43 -3.64 1.86 -16.06
CA ARG A 43 -2.47 2.69 -15.76
C ARG A 43 -1.39 2.51 -16.84
N GLY A 44 -0.85 3.63 -17.31
CA GLY A 44 0.14 3.66 -18.40
C GLY A 44 -0.46 3.57 -19.81
N GLU A 45 -1.79 3.61 -19.98
CA GLU A 45 -2.40 3.76 -21.31
C GLU A 45 -2.26 5.18 -21.87
N MET A 46 -2.46 6.19 -21.03
CA MET A 46 -2.16 7.58 -21.35
C MET A 46 -1.15 8.08 -20.33
N ASP A 47 -0.18 8.89 -20.79
CA ASP A 47 0.87 9.41 -19.90
C ASP A 47 0.24 10.16 -18.72
N LYS A 48 0.73 9.88 -17.51
CA LYS A 48 0.34 10.53 -16.25
C LYS A 48 -1.11 10.38 -15.78
N LEU A 49 -1.99 9.71 -16.52
CA LEU A 49 -3.37 9.51 -16.10
C LEU A 49 -3.61 8.16 -15.42
N HIS A 50 -4.45 8.18 -14.39
CA HIS A 50 -4.92 7.00 -13.68
C HIS A 50 -5.99 6.25 -14.49
N ALA A 51 -6.13 4.95 -14.22
CA ALA A 51 -7.03 4.07 -14.95
C ALA A 51 -8.49 4.56 -14.91
N GLU A 52 -8.96 4.99 -13.74
CA GLU A 52 -10.33 5.48 -13.52
C GLU A 52 -10.61 6.74 -14.33
N ARG A 53 -9.62 7.66 -14.36
CA ARG A 53 -9.70 8.88 -15.16
C ARG A 53 -9.75 8.58 -16.65
N ILE A 54 -8.83 7.75 -17.13
CA ILE A 54 -8.79 7.31 -18.53
C ILE A 54 -10.13 6.69 -18.93
N ALA A 55 -10.68 5.80 -18.10
CA ALA A 55 -11.96 5.16 -18.37
C ALA A 55 -13.10 6.19 -18.41
N LEU A 56 -13.20 7.09 -17.42
CA LEU A 56 -14.28 8.10 -17.39
C LEU A 56 -14.17 9.13 -18.52
N GLU A 57 -12.99 9.60 -18.87
CA GLU A 57 -12.78 10.63 -19.89
C GLU A 57 -13.12 10.13 -21.31
N LYS A 58 -13.02 8.82 -21.57
CA LYS A 58 -13.49 8.19 -22.82
C LYS A 58 -15.01 8.15 -22.96
N VAL A 59 -15.76 8.39 -21.88
CA VAL A 59 -17.23 8.34 -21.87
C VAL A 59 -17.77 9.75 -21.89
N ALA A 60 -18.78 10.01 -22.72
CA ALA A 60 -19.45 11.31 -22.75
C ALA A 60 -20.09 11.62 -21.37
N PRO A 61 -20.05 12.88 -20.87
CA PRO A 61 -20.58 13.22 -19.55
C PRO A 61 -22.03 12.76 -19.31
N SER A 62 -22.90 12.82 -20.33
CA SER A 62 -24.29 12.36 -20.26
C SER A 62 -24.43 10.86 -19.99
N ASP A 63 -23.46 10.05 -20.46
CA ASP A 63 -23.51 8.60 -20.34
C ASP A 63 -22.94 8.09 -19.02
N ARG A 64 -22.13 8.92 -18.33
CA ARG A 64 -21.57 8.63 -17.00
C ARG A 64 -22.65 8.62 -15.91
N LEU A 65 -23.70 9.42 -16.08
CA LEU A 65 -24.78 9.53 -15.10
C LEU A 65 -25.46 8.17 -14.90
N GLY A 66 -25.47 7.69 -13.67
CA GLY A 66 -26.06 6.40 -13.30
C GLY A 66 -25.21 5.18 -13.68
N ALA A 67 -24.02 5.38 -14.25
CA ALA A 67 -23.08 4.30 -14.55
C ALA A 67 -22.50 3.67 -13.27
N THR A 68 -21.81 2.56 -13.45
CA THR A 68 -21.01 1.87 -12.43
C THR A 68 -19.56 1.80 -12.87
N VAL A 69 -18.64 2.20 -11.98
CA VAL A 69 -17.19 2.08 -12.18
C VAL A 69 -16.69 0.83 -11.46
N TYR A 70 -16.03 -0.06 -12.17
CA TYR A 70 -15.29 -1.18 -11.60
C TYR A 70 -13.81 -0.81 -11.64
N THR A 71 -13.13 -0.80 -10.50
CA THR A 71 -11.69 -0.48 -10.42
C THR A 71 -10.98 -1.54 -9.60
N THR A 72 -9.78 -1.95 -10.02
CA THR A 72 -9.03 -2.98 -9.29
C THR A 72 -8.40 -2.44 -8.00
N LEU A 73 -8.17 -1.14 -7.87
CA LEU A 73 -7.58 -0.50 -6.70
C LEU A 73 -8.47 0.66 -6.22
N GLU A 74 -8.45 0.94 -4.91
CA GLU A 74 -9.18 2.08 -4.33
C GLU A 74 -8.80 3.40 -5.01
N PRO A 75 -9.79 4.20 -5.46
CA PRO A 75 -9.54 5.48 -6.10
C PRO A 75 -8.83 6.46 -5.17
N CYS A 76 -7.84 7.19 -5.70
CA CYS A 76 -7.09 8.16 -4.91
C CYS A 76 -7.95 9.34 -4.43
N VAL A 77 -7.60 9.91 -3.27
CA VAL A 77 -8.28 11.05 -2.64
C VAL A 77 -7.53 12.37 -2.73
N CYS A 78 -6.27 12.33 -3.15
CA CYS A 78 -5.45 13.51 -3.39
C CYS A 78 -5.05 13.60 -4.87
N VAL A 79 -4.75 14.83 -5.28
CA VAL A 79 -4.14 15.14 -6.58
C VAL A 79 -2.63 14.94 -6.41
N TYR A 80 -2.05 14.07 -7.22
CA TYR A 80 -0.60 13.92 -7.34
C TYR A 80 -0.06 14.87 -8.42
N GLU A 81 1.25 15.17 -8.41
CA GLU A 81 1.89 16.14 -9.32
C GLU A 81 1.69 15.84 -10.81
N ASP A 82 1.34 14.59 -11.13
CA ASP A 82 1.07 14.08 -12.48
C ASP A 82 -0.42 14.07 -12.86
N GLN A 83 -1.34 14.34 -11.92
CA GLN A 83 -2.77 14.36 -12.19
C GLN A 83 -3.30 15.77 -12.50
N THR A 84 -4.39 15.83 -13.28
CA THR A 84 -5.19 17.06 -13.47
C THR A 84 -5.84 17.54 -12.15
N THR A 85 -6.57 18.66 -12.19
CA THR A 85 -7.20 19.41 -11.08
C THR A 85 -8.01 18.60 -10.03
N HIS A 86 -8.37 17.33 -10.26
CA HIS A 86 -9.19 16.52 -9.34
C HIS A 86 -8.62 15.12 -9.12
N SER A 87 -8.77 14.58 -7.90
CA SER A 87 -8.44 13.17 -7.62
C SER A 87 -9.39 12.21 -8.35
N CYS A 88 -9.05 10.92 -8.41
CA CYS A 88 -9.94 9.92 -9.03
C CYS A 88 -11.28 9.83 -8.30
N THR A 89 -11.26 9.87 -6.96
CA THR A 89 -12.49 9.89 -6.15
C THR A 89 -13.36 11.12 -6.46
N ASP A 90 -12.76 12.32 -6.52
CA ASP A 90 -13.50 13.54 -6.85
C ASP A 90 -14.06 13.53 -8.26
N LEU A 91 -13.30 13.00 -9.23
CA LEU A 91 -13.77 12.85 -10.60
C LEU A 91 -14.97 11.91 -10.69
N ILE A 92 -14.96 10.79 -9.96
CA ILE A 92 -16.06 9.83 -9.93
C ILE A 92 -17.32 10.51 -9.36
N ILE A 93 -17.17 11.25 -8.26
CA ILE A 93 -18.27 12.01 -7.63
C ILE A 93 -18.84 13.04 -8.59
N ALA A 94 -17.99 13.86 -9.20
CA ALA A 94 -18.41 14.88 -10.16
C ALA A 94 -19.05 14.30 -11.44
N SER A 95 -18.76 13.04 -11.79
CA SER A 95 -19.29 12.37 -12.98
C SER A 95 -20.72 11.84 -12.81
N GLY A 96 -21.31 11.88 -11.61
CA GLY A 96 -22.67 11.39 -11.37
C GLY A 96 -22.80 9.86 -11.48
N VAL A 97 -21.69 9.14 -11.29
CA VAL A 97 -21.67 7.68 -11.21
C VAL A 97 -22.50 7.22 -10.01
N ARG A 98 -23.32 6.18 -10.18
CA ARG A 98 -24.21 5.67 -9.11
C ARG A 98 -23.47 4.73 -8.15
N ALA A 99 -22.53 3.94 -8.68
CA ALA A 99 -21.87 2.91 -7.91
C ALA A 99 -20.41 2.72 -8.31
N VAL A 100 -19.60 2.31 -7.33
CA VAL A 100 -18.21 1.91 -7.53
C VAL A 100 -18.02 0.51 -6.95
N VAL A 101 -17.39 -0.38 -7.72
CA VAL A 101 -17.00 -1.71 -7.29
C VAL A 101 -15.48 -1.75 -7.20
N ILE A 102 -14.94 -1.95 -6.00
CA ILE A 102 -13.50 -1.87 -5.72
C ILE A 102 -12.90 -3.28 -5.62
N GLY A 103 -11.76 -3.50 -6.27
CA GLY A 103 -10.96 -4.72 -6.12
C GLY A 103 -10.36 -4.80 -4.72
N VAL A 104 -9.28 -4.05 -4.48
CA VAL A 104 -8.62 -3.98 -3.17
C VAL A 104 -8.53 -2.54 -2.68
N LEU A 105 -8.51 -2.36 -1.36
CA LEU A 105 -8.22 -1.05 -0.77
C LEU A 105 -6.74 -0.71 -0.95
N ASP A 106 -6.44 0.59 -1.05
CA ASP A 106 -5.08 1.03 -1.30
C ASP A 106 -4.26 0.96 -0.02
N PRO A 107 -3.15 0.20 0.01
CA PRO A 107 -2.29 0.07 1.18
C PRO A 107 -1.45 1.33 1.43
N ASN A 108 -1.66 2.46 0.75
CA ASN A 108 -1.10 3.78 1.06
C ASN A 108 -1.93 4.49 2.13
N ALA A 109 -1.31 5.00 3.20
CA ALA A 109 -2.03 5.48 4.39
C ALA A 109 -2.87 6.71 4.16
N SER A 110 -2.37 7.55 3.27
CA SER A 110 -3.07 8.76 2.87
C SER A 110 -4.32 8.44 2.05
N ILE A 111 -4.46 7.20 1.55
CA ILE A 111 -5.58 6.75 0.71
C ILE A 111 -6.45 5.70 1.41
N TYR A 112 -5.86 4.80 2.20
CA TYR A 112 -6.51 3.61 2.75
C TYR A 112 -7.86 3.94 3.37
N SER A 113 -8.93 3.39 2.79
CA SER A 113 -10.33 3.59 3.17
C SER A 113 -10.86 5.02 3.00
N GLN A 114 -10.01 5.99 2.65
CA GLN A 114 -10.43 7.39 2.45
C GLN A 114 -11.20 7.54 1.14
N GLY A 115 -10.79 6.84 0.08
CA GLY A 115 -11.52 6.83 -1.19
C GLY A 115 -12.88 6.19 -1.01
N PHE A 116 -12.89 5.00 -0.39
CA PHE A 116 -14.11 4.31 0.01
C PHE A 116 -15.04 5.19 0.84
N LYS A 117 -14.53 5.81 1.92
CA LYS A 117 -15.31 6.69 2.81
C LYS A 117 -15.90 7.87 2.07
N LYS A 118 -15.08 8.59 1.29
CA LYS A 118 -15.50 9.80 0.57
C LYS A 118 -16.57 9.49 -0.49
N LEU A 119 -16.51 8.33 -1.14
CA LEU A 119 -17.57 7.86 -2.05
C LEU A 119 -18.91 7.66 -1.31
N LEU A 120 -18.89 6.98 -0.16
CA LEU A 120 -20.09 6.74 0.64
C LEU A 120 -20.70 8.06 1.17
N GLU A 121 -19.87 8.98 1.65
CA GLU A 121 -20.29 10.30 2.13
C GLU A 121 -20.97 11.15 1.03
N ASN A 122 -20.67 10.86 -0.24
CA ASN A 122 -21.27 11.51 -1.40
C ASN A 122 -22.38 10.67 -2.06
N ASN A 123 -22.99 9.73 -1.32
CA ASN A 123 -24.12 8.90 -1.75
C ASN A 123 -23.82 7.98 -2.95
N ILE A 124 -22.56 7.59 -3.16
CA ILE A 124 -22.19 6.59 -4.14
C ILE A 124 -22.22 5.22 -3.48
N SER A 125 -22.92 4.26 -4.10
CA SER A 125 -22.96 2.89 -3.62
C SER A 125 -21.61 2.23 -3.83
N VAL A 126 -20.97 1.74 -2.76
CA VAL A 126 -19.69 1.02 -2.88
C VAL A 126 -19.85 -0.46 -2.55
N SER A 127 -19.30 -1.31 -3.40
CA SER A 127 -19.18 -2.76 -3.16
C SER A 127 -17.79 -3.25 -3.56
N PHE A 128 -17.51 -4.53 -3.33
CA PHE A 128 -16.19 -5.11 -3.56
C PHE A 128 -16.23 -6.25 -4.56
N PHE A 129 -15.08 -6.54 -5.17
CA PHE A 129 -14.92 -7.72 -6.01
C PHE A 129 -15.14 -9.00 -5.18
N ASP A 130 -15.51 -10.09 -5.87
CA ASP A 130 -15.56 -11.43 -5.29
C ASP A 130 -14.25 -11.74 -4.55
N ARG A 131 -14.32 -12.39 -3.38
CA ARG A 131 -13.13 -12.69 -2.54
C ARG A 131 -11.95 -13.29 -3.33
N ARG A 132 -12.20 -14.29 -4.19
CA ARG A 132 -11.16 -14.92 -5.01
C ARG A 132 -10.54 -13.96 -6.03
N LEU A 133 -11.34 -13.05 -6.58
CA LEU A 133 -10.85 -12.03 -7.51
C LEU A 133 -10.04 -10.95 -6.79
N ARG A 134 -10.40 -10.62 -5.54
CA ARG A 134 -9.61 -9.70 -4.71
C ARG A 134 -8.24 -10.25 -4.39
N GLU A 135 -8.15 -11.52 -4.00
CA GLU A 135 -6.86 -12.19 -3.74
C GLU A 135 -5.96 -12.16 -4.99
N ALA A 136 -6.52 -12.42 -6.18
CA ALA A 136 -5.76 -12.35 -7.44
C ALA A 136 -5.34 -10.90 -7.78
N VAL A 137 -6.24 -9.93 -7.60
CA VAL A 137 -5.93 -8.50 -7.80
C VAL A 137 -4.82 -8.07 -6.87
N GLU A 138 -4.90 -8.40 -5.58
CA GLU A 138 -3.93 -7.98 -4.58
C GLU A 138 -2.51 -8.42 -4.99
N GLN A 139 -2.35 -9.71 -5.34
CA GLN A 139 -1.05 -10.30 -5.72
C GLN A 139 -0.40 -9.63 -6.93
N GLU A 140 -1.19 -9.13 -7.88
CA GLU A 140 -0.70 -8.57 -9.15
C GLU A 140 -0.71 -7.03 -9.19
N THR A 141 -1.45 -6.36 -8.28
CA THR A 141 -1.62 -4.90 -8.24
C THR A 141 -0.30 -4.22 -7.93
N PHE A 142 0.42 -4.73 -6.94
CA PHE A 142 1.64 -4.11 -6.49
C PHE A 142 2.80 -4.99 -6.90
N GLU A 143 3.91 -4.36 -7.28
CA GLU A 143 5.19 -5.01 -7.11
C GLU A 143 5.46 -5.02 -5.62
N TYR A 144 4.79 -5.93 -4.92
CA TYR A 144 5.26 -6.35 -3.63
C TYR A 144 6.59 -7.04 -3.92
N GLY A 145 7.68 -6.28 -3.96
CA GLY A 145 8.96 -6.86 -3.54
C GLY A 145 8.67 -7.61 -2.26
N GLU A 146 9.12 -8.87 -2.17
CA GLU A 146 8.80 -9.82 -1.10
C GLU A 146 8.41 -9.11 0.20
N VAL A 147 7.15 -9.23 0.64
CA VAL A 147 6.65 -8.54 1.85
C VAL A 147 7.51 -8.91 3.07
N HIS A 148 8.08 -10.12 3.03
CA HIS A 148 9.00 -10.69 4.00
C HIS A 148 10.47 -10.38 3.72
N ARG A 149 10.79 -9.46 2.80
CA ARG A 149 12.17 -9.04 2.49
C ARG A 149 12.26 -7.57 2.12
N VAL A 150 13.22 -6.87 2.73
CA VAL A 150 13.64 -5.52 2.34
C VAL A 150 15.15 -5.50 2.14
N VAL A 151 15.67 -4.63 1.28
CA VAL A 151 17.09 -4.64 0.90
C VAL A 151 17.69 -3.25 1.15
N GLY A 152 18.90 -3.19 1.70
CA GLY A 152 19.62 -1.93 1.89
C GLY A 152 18.93 -0.99 2.87
N GLY A 153 18.88 0.31 2.55
CA GLY A 153 18.09 1.30 3.28
C GLY A 153 16.88 1.77 2.49
N GLY A 154 15.80 2.17 3.18
CA GLY A 154 14.58 2.57 2.51
C GLY A 154 13.45 3.00 3.44
N LYS A 155 12.27 3.21 2.86
CA LYS A 155 11.02 3.51 3.55
C LYS A 155 9.91 2.61 3.00
N ARG A 156 9.05 2.09 3.86
CA ARG A 156 7.96 1.18 3.46
C ARG A 156 6.83 1.20 4.47
N ARG A 157 5.61 1.07 3.97
CA ARG A 157 4.43 0.78 4.79
C ARG A 157 4.30 -0.72 4.97
N ILE A 158 4.17 -1.18 6.21
CA ILE A 158 4.17 -2.59 6.59
C ILE A 158 2.82 -2.91 7.24
N PRO A 159 2.05 -3.87 6.72
CA PRO A 159 0.83 -4.34 7.37
C PRO A 159 1.16 -5.10 8.65
N VAL A 160 0.54 -4.76 9.77
CA VAL A 160 0.78 -5.39 11.09
C VAL A 160 -0.54 -5.88 11.70
N LEU A 161 -1.36 -6.51 10.87
CA LEU A 161 -2.65 -7.09 11.25
C LEU A 161 -2.49 -8.48 11.89
N GLY A 162 -3.39 -8.83 12.81
CA GLY A 162 -3.53 -10.20 13.31
C GLY A 162 -2.33 -10.67 14.15
N SER A 163 -1.53 -11.60 13.62
CA SER A 163 -0.43 -12.28 14.32
C SER A 163 0.92 -11.54 14.26
N GLY A 164 0.94 -10.32 13.71
CA GLY A 164 2.16 -9.58 13.42
C GLY A 164 2.83 -10.08 12.13
N ILE A 165 3.94 -9.46 11.76
CA ILE A 165 4.65 -9.73 10.50
C ILE A 165 6.15 -9.85 10.74
N GLU A 166 6.76 -10.80 10.04
CA GLU A 166 8.22 -10.97 10.02
C GLU A 166 8.78 -10.57 8.65
N ILE A 167 9.89 -9.84 8.66
CA ILE A 167 10.58 -9.31 7.48
C ILE A 167 12.07 -9.57 7.62
N ASN A 168 12.71 -10.03 6.55
CA ASN A 168 14.14 -10.18 6.43
C ASN A 168 14.75 -8.91 5.83
N VAL A 169 15.60 -8.22 6.59
CA VAL A 169 16.38 -7.09 6.09
C VAL A 169 17.68 -7.62 5.51
N GLN A 170 17.81 -7.59 4.18
CA GLN A 170 19.02 -7.97 3.46
C GLN A 170 19.98 -6.78 3.34
N PHE A 171 21.28 -7.03 3.50
CA PHE A 171 22.29 -5.97 3.49
C PHE A 171 22.34 -5.19 2.17
N SER A 172 22.41 -5.88 1.02
CA SER A 172 22.38 -5.24 -0.30
C SER A 172 21.93 -6.24 -1.38
N GLN A 173 21.74 -5.79 -2.61
CA GLN A 173 21.36 -6.70 -3.71
C GLN A 173 22.43 -7.78 -3.99
N SER A 174 23.71 -7.44 -3.81
CA SER A 174 24.84 -8.36 -4.02
C SER A 174 25.23 -9.15 -2.79
N ASP A 175 24.70 -8.80 -1.62
CA ASP A 175 25.03 -9.42 -0.33
C ASP A 175 23.79 -10.06 0.28
N THR A 176 23.81 -11.38 0.37
CA THR A 176 22.66 -12.19 0.79
C THR A 176 22.49 -12.29 2.31
N ARG A 177 23.36 -11.66 3.11
CA ARG A 177 23.21 -11.65 4.57
C ARG A 177 21.90 -10.95 4.96
N THR A 178 21.11 -11.58 5.81
CA THR A 178 19.83 -11.06 6.29
C THR A 178 19.76 -10.98 7.81
N ILE A 179 18.97 -10.02 8.30
CA ILE A 179 18.56 -9.92 9.71
C ILE A 179 17.02 -9.94 9.74
N PRO A 180 16.39 -10.94 10.36
CA PRO A 180 14.94 -10.96 10.49
C PRO A 180 14.50 -10.01 11.61
N ILE A 181 13.44 -9.27 11.34
CA ILE A 181 12.74 -8.40 12.27
C ILE A 181 11.27 -8.80 12.31
N ARG A 182 10.65 -8.67 13.47
CA ARG A 182 9.24 -8.96 13.66
C ARG A 182 8.54 -7.77 14.28
N TRP A 183 7.41 -7.39 13.69
CA TRP A 183 6.47 -6.45 14.30
C TRP A 183 5.34 -7.25 14.92
N ALA A 184 5.12 -7.09 16.23
CA ALA A 184 3.99 -7.69 16.92
C ALA A 184 2.68 -6.98 16.58
N THR A 185 1.55 -7.60 16.88
CA THR A 185 0.20 -7.09 16.62
C THR A 185 0.05 -5.62 16.99
N LEU A 186 -0.50 -4.85 16.06
CA LEU A 186 -0.66 -3.41 16.24
C LEU A 186 -1.69 -3.11 17.34
N GLN A 187 -1.26 -2.38 18.37
CA GLN A 187 -2.16 -1.82 19.38
C GLN A 187 -2.40 -0.34 19.07
N ALA A 188 -3.02 -0.04 17.93
CA ALA A 188 -3.19 1.33 17.43
C ALA A 188 -3.81 2.27 18.48
N GLN A 189 -4.78 1.78 19.25
CA GLN A 189 -5.40 2.47 20.40
C GLN A 189 -4.42 2.94 21.49
N HIS A 190 -3.25 2.30 21.62
CA HIS A 190 -2.19 2.68 22.57
C HIS A 190 -1.06 3.48 21.90
N GLY A 191 -1.12 3.70 20.58
CA GLY A 191 -0.15 4.47 19.81
C GLY A 191 1.25 3.86 19.85
N CYS A 192 1.35 2.54 19.93
CA CYS A 192 2.62 1.82 19.93
C CYS A 192 2.56 0.47 19.20
N VAL A 193 3.73 0.00 18.76
CA VAL A 193 3.95 -1.33 18.19
C VAL A 193 5.23 -1.90 18.77
N ASP A 194 5.26 -3.19 19.07
CA ASP A 194 6.46 -3.84 19.59
C ASP A 194 7.29 -4.41 18.43
N LEU A 195 8.54 -3.96 18.32
CA LEU A 195 9.56 -4.50 17.43
C LEU A 195 10.36 -5.57 18.17
N SER A 196 10.60 -6.70 17.54
CA SER A 196 11.51 -7.73 18.05
C SER A 196 12.39 -8.30 16.94
N SER A 197 13.42 -9.03 17.34
CA SER A 197 14.31 -9.78 16.46
C SER A 197 14.82 -11.02 17.20
N VAL A 198 15.56 -11.89 16.51
CA VAL A 198 16.08 -13.15 17.05
C VAL A 198 16.81 -12.90 18.36
N ASN A 199 16.53 -13.72 19.37
CA ASN A 199 17.15 -13.66 20.70
C ASN A 199 17.00 -12.29 21.40
N GLY A 200 15.97 -11.52 21.07
CA GLY A 200 15.75 -10.20 21.66
C GLY A 200 16.78 -9.16 21.21
N ALA A 201 17.38 -9.33 20.03
CA ALA A 201 18.46 -8.49 19.56
C ALA A 201 18.02 -7.09 19.09
N VAL A 202 17.16 -6.42 19.86
CA VAL A 202 16.64 -5.10 19.57
C VAL A 202 16.80 -4.19 20.77
N ARG A 203 17.15 -2.93 20.53
CA ARG A 203 17.26 -1.91 21.55
C ARG A 203 16.77 -0.56 21.04
N GLU A 204 15.96 0.13 21.83
CA GLU A 204 15.61 1.51 21.55
C GLU A 204 16.84 2.42 21.64
N ALA A 205 17.01 3.29 20.64
CA ALA A 205 17.98 4.38 20.65
C ALA A 205 17.35 5.64 21.25
N ALA A 206 17.13 5.61 22.57
CA ALA A 206 16.48 6.70 23.29
C ALA A 206 17.18 8.05 23.06
N GLY A 207 16.42 9.06 22.68
CA GLY A 207 16.91 10.42 22.39
C GLY A 207 17.36 10.67 20.95
N ALA A 208 17.60 9.63 20.14
CA ALA A 208 17.91 9.78 18.72
C ALA A 208 16.66 10.21 17.93
N ARG A 209 16.79 11.22 17.07
CA ARG A 209 15.73 11.74 16.20
C ARG A 209 15.94 11.34 14.74
N THR A 210 17.19 11.18 14.32
CA THR A 210 17.60 10.78 12.98
C THR A 210 18.63 9.65 13.06
N PHE A 211 18.83 8.91 11.97
CA PHE A 211 19.87 7.88 11.93
C PHE A 211 21.28 8.46 12.10
N SER A 212 21.50 9.72 11.71
CA SER A 212 22.79 10.40 11.85
C SER A 212 23.16 10.70 13.31
N ASP A 213 22.18 10.76 14.22
CA ASP A 213 22.43 10.95 15.65
C ASP A 213 23.11 9.72 16.28
N ILE A 214 22.92 8.55 15.65
CA ILE A 214 23.58 7.31 16.02
C ILE A 214 24.87 7.27 15.21
N THR A 215 26.00 7.61 15.80
CA THR A 215 27.30 7.54 15.09
C THR A 215 27.88 6.13 15.13
N ASP A 216 27.75 5.47 16.29
CA ASP A 216 28.16 4.10 16.51
C ASP A 216 26.98 3.26 17.03
N PRO A 217 26.34 2.42 16.19
CA PRO A 217 25.26 1.53 16.63
C PRO A 217 25.71 0.46 17.64
N GLU A 218 27.00 0.16 17.75
CA GLU A 218 27.50 -0.89 18.63
C GLU A 218 27.50 -0.51 20.11
N VAL A 219 27.16 0.74 20.45
CA VAL A 219 26.98 1.16 21.85
C VAL A 219 25.68 0.63 22.45
N PHE A 220 24.71 0.21 21.63
CA PHE A 220 23.41 -0.32 22.06
C PHE A 220 23.49 -1.82 22.44
N ARG A 221 24.44 -2.16 23.32
CA ARG A 221 24.91 -3.53 23.63
C ARG A 221 23.97 -4.39 24.48
N PHE A 222 22.93 -3.81 25.06
CA PHE A 222 22.04 -4.48 25.99
C PHE A 222 20.70 -4.79 25.32
N PRO A 223 20.59 -5.93 24.60
CA PRO A 223 19.38 -6.33 23.91
C PRO A 223 18.18 -6.43 24.85
N SER A 224 17.00 -6.15 24.32
CA SER A 224 15.70 -6.30 24.98
C SER A 224 14.84 -7.25 24.17
N HIS A 225 14.04 -8.11 24.83
CA HIS A 225 13.13 -9.04 24.14
C HIS A 225 12.24 -8.35 23.09
N PHE A 226 11.91 -7.09 23.31
CA PHE A 226 11.27 -6.21 22.34
C PHE A 226 11.67 -4.74 22.59
N ALA A 227 11.48 -3.89 21.57
CA ALA A 227 11.45 -2.44 21.70
C ALA A 227 10.03 -1.94 21.42
N ARG A 228 9.43 -1.26 22.40
CA ARG A 228 8.11 -0.65 22.25
C ARG A 228 8.24 0.67 21.50
N MET A 229 7.88 0.66 20.24
CA MET A 229 8.07 1.79 19.32
C MET A 229 6.83 2.68 19.31
N ARG A 230 7.04 3.99 19.41
CA ARG A 230 6.08 5.05 19.12
C ARG A 230 6.56 5.89 17.94
N ARG A 231 5.66 6.71 17.39
CA ARG A 231 5.98 7.64 16.31
C ARG A 231 7.26 8.44 16.63
N GLY A 232 8.19 8.44 15.68
CA GLY A 232 9.46 9.16 15.74
C GLY A 232 10.62 8.38 16.38
N MET A 233 10.35 7.30 17.12
CA MET A 233 11.38 6.52 17.81
C MET A 233 12.25 5.72 16.85
N ILE A 234 13.50 5.52 17.25
CA ILE A 234 14.49 4.72 16.53
C ILE A 234 14.89 3.53 17.40
N ALA A 235 15.01 2.36 16.79
CA ALA A 235 15.59 1.17 17.39
C ALA A 235 16.75 0.65 16.55
N VAL A 236 17.71 0.04 17.22
CA VAL A 236 18.83 -0.67 16.63
C VAL A 236 18.58 -2.17 16.79
N VAL A 237 18.68 -2.90 15.69
CA VAL A 237 18.58 -4.36 15.64
C VAL A 237 19.95 -4.94 15.31
N GLN A 238 20.48 -5.77 16.19
CA GLN A 238 21.83 -6.31 16.09
C GLN A 238 21.93 -7.72 16.71
N PRO A 239 21.56 -8.77 15.96
CA PRO A 239 21.71 -10.14 16.43
C PRO A 239 23.15 -10.50 16.74
N GLN A 240 23.35 -11.38 17.73
CA GLN A 240 24.67 -11.90 18.05
C GLN A 240 25.26 -12.62 16.83
N GLY A 241 26.50 -12.30 16.47
CA GLY A 241 27.16 -12.86 15.28
C GLY A 241 26.79 -12.19 13.96
N ALA A 242 25.83 -11.24 13.96
CA ALA A 242 25.56 -10.46 12.76
C ALA A 242 26.72 -9.51 12.44
N THR A 243 27.09 -9.48 11.16
CA THR A 243 28.18 -8.66 10.60
C THR A 243 27.67 -7.31 10.10
N PHE A 244 26.40 -7.01 10.27
CA PHE A 244 25.79 -5.69 10.07
C PHE A 244 24.70 -5.48 11.11
N CYS A 245 24.18 -4.26 11.21
CA CYS A 245 23.02 -3.93 12.04
C CYS A 245 21.96 -3.19 11.21
N VAL A 246 20.74 -3.16 11.73
CA VAL A 246 19.62 -2.43 11.12
C VAL A 246 19.17 -1.34 12.07
N LEU A 247 19.13 -0.10 11.60
CA LEU A 247 18.49 1.01 12.27
C LEU A 247 17.07 1.11 11.72
N ILE A 248 16.08 1.22 12.60
CA ILE A 248 14.66 1.25 12.22
C ILE A 248 14.00 2.43 12.92
N LYS A 249 13.38 3.30 12.14
CA LYS A 249 12.58 4.42 12.63
C LYS A 249 11.10 4.18 12.34
N LEU A 250 10.26 4.31 13.35
CA LEU A 250 8.81 4.30 13.19
C LEU A 250 8.35 5.72 12.81
N LEU A 251 7.91 5.91 11.57
CA LEU A 251 7.51 7.23 11.07
C LEU A 251 6.07 7.56 11.42
N GLU A 252 5.15 6.61 11.32
CA GLU A 252 3.73 6.79 11.60
C GLU A 252 3.07 5.45 11.95
N ILE A 253 1.99 5.49 12.74
CA ILE A 253 1.14 4.34 13.08
C ILE A 253 -0.27 4.64 12.57
N PHE A 254 -0.86 3.70 11.85
CA PHE A 254 -2.24 3.76 11.39
C PHE A 254 -3.08 2.69 12.08
N GLU A 255 -4.35 2.54 11.70
CA GLU A 255 -5.24 1.55 12.31
C GLU A 255 -4.75 0.10 12.08
N ASN A 256 -4.20 -0.18 10.89
CA ASN A 256 -3.93 -1.54 10.43
C ASN A 256 -2.45 -1.81 10.05
N ASP A 257 -1.60 -0.78 10.07
CA ASP A 257 -0.23 -0.86 9.58
C ASP A 257 0.64 0.27 10.15
N ILE A 258 1.92 0.24 9.77
CA ILE A 258 2.92 1.22 10.19
C ILE A 258 3.72 1.72 8.99
N LEU A 259 4.15 2.98 9.02
CA LEU A 259 5.14 3.51 8.09
C LEU A 259 6.50 3.49 8.78
N VAL A 260 7.48 2.82 8.18
CA VAL A 260 8.83 2.73 8.73
C VAL A 260 9.88 3.22 7.73
N GLN A 261 11.00 3.66 8.29
CA GLN A 261 12.25 3.86 7.58
C GLN A 261 13.30 2.92 8.17
N TRP A 262 14.19 2.38 7.34
CA TRP A 262 15.33 1.61 7.82
C TRP A 262 16.62 1.97 7.10
N GLU A 263 17.73 1.67 7.74
CA GLU A 263 19.09 1.80 7.22
C GLU A 263 19.92 0.61 7.72
N VAL A 264 20.72 0.02 6.85
CA VAL A 264 21.68 -1.03 7.22
C VAL A 264 23.06 -0.43 7.37
N ARG A 265 23.81 -0.91 8.36
CA ARG A 265 25.20 -0.50 8.59
C ARG A 265 26.09 -1.70 8.80
N ASN A 266 27.12 -1.82 7.98
CA ASN A 266 28.10 -2.88 8.10
C ASN A 266 28.89 -2.71 9.41
N ARG A 267 29.15 -3.82 10.11
CA ARG A 267 30.18 -3.86 11.14
C ARG A 267 31.50 -4.07 10.40
N ARG A 268 32.51 -3.27 10.74
CA ARG A 268 33.87 -3.52 10.24
C ARG A 268 34.46 -4.73 10.94
#